data_AF-A0A9E0M948-F1
#
_entry.id   AF-A0A9E0M948-F1
#
_cell.length_a   1.000
_cell.length_b   1.000
_cell.length_c   1.000
_cell.angle_alpha   90.00
_cell.angle_beta   90.00
_cell.angle_gamma   90.00
#
_symmetry.space_group_name_H-M   'P 1'
#
loop_
_entity.id
_entity.type
_entity.pdbx_description
1 polymer ?
#
loop_
_entity_poly.entity_id
_entity_poly.type
_entity_poly.pdbx_seq_one_letter_code
_entity_poly.pdbx_strand_id
1 'polypeptide(L)' 'MVSTSTRRWQLVFWLGLLVFLGWDWSSSPPIDLRQEPPLIAAGSGQQVSGGHCSMAK' A
#
# COMPACT_ATOMS: atom_id res chain seq x y z
N MET A 1 -6.73 28.01 -17.42
CA MET A 1 -5.41 28.61 -17.11
C MET A 1 -4.97 28.09 -15.75
N VAL A 2 -3.91 27.28 -15.69
CA VAL A 2 -3.38 26.76 -14.41
C VAL A 2 -2.62 27.90 -13.74
N SER A 3 -3.01 28.26 -12.52
CA SER A 3 -2.29 29.26 -11.71
C SER A 3 -0.85 28.79 -11.48
N THR A 4 0.12 29.67 -11.71
CA THR A 4 1.56 29.37 -11.57
C THR A 4 1.93 28.91 -10.16
N SER A 5 1.20 29.37 -9.14
CA SER A 5 1.32 28.91 -7.75
C SER A 5 0.96 27.42 -7.60
N THR A 6 -0.14 26.98 -8.21
CA THR A 6 -0.59 25.58 -8.17
C THR A 6 0.44 24.64 -8.81
N ARG A 7 1.09 25.07 -9.91
CA ARG A 7 2.10 24.24 -10.58
C ARG A 7 3.35 24.02 -9.73
N ARG A 8 3.77 25.01 -8.93
CA ARG A 8 4.88 24.86 -7.98
C ARG A 8 4.56 23.84 -6.90
N TRP A 9 3.37 23.92 -6.32
CA TRP A 9 2.93 22.95 -5.30
C TRP A 9 2.76 21.55 -5.84
N GLN A 10 2.27 21.39 -7.06
CA GLN A 10 2.24 20.10 -7.75
C GLN A 10 3.65 19.52 -7.90
N LEU A 11 4.63 20.33 -8.32
CA LEU A 11 6.03 19.87 -8.43
C LEU A 11 6.60 19.47 -7.07
N VAL A 12 6.39 20.28 -6.03
CA VAL A 12 6.83 19.94 -4.66
C VAL A 12 6.21 18.63 -4.20
N PHE A 13 4.90 18.45 -4.40
CA PHE A 13 4.20 17.22 -4.05
C PHE A 13 4.77 16.01 -4.79
N TRP A 14 4.87 16.08 -6.12
CA TRP A 14 5.33 14.95 -6.93
C TRP A 14 6.80 14.60 -6.69
N LEU A 15 7.67 15.60 -6.49
CA LEU A 15 9.06 15.35 -6.11
C LEU A 15 9.15 14.71 -4.72
N GLY A 16 8.40 15.22 -3.74
CA GLY A 16 8.34 14.63 -2.41
C GLY A 16 7.84 13.19 -2.42
N LEU A 17 6.79 12.90 -3.20
CA LEU A 17 6.24 11.56 -3.35
C LEU A 17 7.25 10.59 -3.98
N LEU A 18 7.96 11.00 -5.03
CA LEU A 18 8.96 10.16 -5.68
C LEU A 18 10.15 9.85 -4.76
N VAL A 19 10.62 10.84 -4.01
CA VAL A 19 11.67 10.64 -3.00
C VAL A 19 11.20 9.69 -1.91
N PHE A 20 9.97 9.87 -1.42
CA PHE A 20 9.38 9.00 -0.41
C PHE A 20 9.25 7.55 -0.91
N LEU A 21 8.69 7.33 -2.10
CA LEU A 21 8.55 5.98 -2.67
C LEU A 21 9.91 5.32 -2.93
N GLY A 22 10.90 6.07 -3.42
CA GLY A 22 12.24 5.54 -3.64
C GLY A 22 12.93 5.14 -2.33
N TRP A 23 12.77 5.95 -1.29
CA TRP A 23 13.26 5.61 0.05
C TRP A 23 12.52 4.38 0.61
N ASP A 24 11.19 4.39 0.59
CA ASP A 24 10.34 3.30 1.07
C ASP A 24 10.70 1.97 0.40
N TRP A 25 10.86 1.97 -0.92
CA TRP A 25 11.31 0.79 -1.66
C TRP A 25 12.69 0.29 -1.23
N SER A 26 13.63 1.20 -0.98
CA SER A 26 15.00 0.83 -0.60
C SER A 26 15.15 0.35 0.84
N SER A 27 14.31 0.86 1.75
CA SER A 27 14.39 0.61 3.18
C SER A 27 13.40 -0.45 3.66
N SER A 28 12.34 -0.71 2.89
CA SER A 28 11.37 -1.73 3.24
C SER A 28 11.99 -3.12 3.16
N PRO A 29 11.75 -3.98 4.16
CA PRO A 29 12.16 -5.37 4.09
C PRO A 29 11.47 -6.06 2.91
N PRO A 30 12.08 -7.10 2.33
CA PRO A 30 11.44 -7.90 1.29
C PRO A 30 10.13 -8.47 1.81
N ILE A 31 9.13 -8.56 0.92
CA ILE A 31 7.81 -9.05 1.28
C ILE A 31 7.92 -10.50 1.77
N ASP A 32 7.63 -10.72 3.05
CA ASP A 32 7.63 -12.05 3.63
C ASP A 32 6.30 -12.73 3.30
N LEU A 33 6.33 -13.65 2.33
CA LEU A 33 5.16 -14.39 1.86
C LEU A 33 4.58 -15.36 2.90
N ARG A 34 5.21 -15.50 4.08
CA ARG A 34 4.81 -16.45 5.14
C ARG A 34 4.75 -15.85 6.54
N GLN A 35 5.00 -14.55 6.70
CA GLN A 35 4.63 -13.85 7.92
C GLN A 35 3.31 -13.15 7.67
N GLU A 36 2.22 -13.78 8.11
CA GLU A 36 0.97 -13.05 8.35
C GLU A 36 1.01 -12.51 9.78
N PRO A 37 1.27 -11.21 10.01
CA PRO A 37 0.72 -10.54 11.17
C PRO A 37 -0.81 -10.69 11.13
N PRO A 38 -1.50 -10.82 12.28
CA PRO A 38 -2.96 -10.84 12.30
C PRO A 38 -3.47 -9.65 11.48
N LEU A 39 -4.49 -9.89 10.65
CA LEU A 39 -5.12 -8.89 9.78
C LEU A 39 -5.72 -7.75 10.62
N ILE A 40 -4.87 -6.87 11.14
CA ILE A 40 -5.24 -5.63 11.81
C ILE A 40 -5.47 -4.64 10.66
N ALA A 41 -6.67 -4.66 10.09
CA ALA A 41 -7.19 -3.77 9.03
C ALA A 41 -7.27 -4.28 7.57
N ALA A 42 -7.61 -5.56 7.35
CA ALA A 42 -8.39 -5.89 6.16
C ALA A 42 -9.88 -5.61 6.44
N GLY A 43 -10.34 -4.38 6.10
CA GLY A 43 -11.74 -4.02 5.83
C GLY A 43 -12.86 -4.49 6.79
N SER A 44 -13.47 -3.54 7.51
CA SER A 44 -14.82 -3.50 8.14
C SER A 44 -15.55 -4.77 8.68
N GLY A 45 -14.89 -5.90 8.93
CA GLY A 45 -15.39 -6.94 9.84
C GLY A 45 -16.47 -7.90 9.32
N GLN A 46 -16.34 -8.44 8.11
CA GLN A 46 -17.02 -9.70 7.76
C GLN A 46 -16.02 -10.81 7.47
N GLN A 47 -15.95 -11.76 8.40
CA GLN A 47 -15.24 -13.02 8.24
C GLN A 47 -15.91 -13.80 7.09
N VAL A 48 -15.14 -14.11 6.04
CA VAL A 48 -15.63 -14.97 4.96
C VAL A 48 -15.84 -16.39 5.52
N SER A 49 -17.10 -16.79 5.68
CA SER A 49 -17.48 -18.19 5.93
C SER A 49 -17.45 -18.96 4.61
N GLY A 50 -16.24 -19.34 4.17
CA GLY A 50 -16.05 -19.95 2.84
C GLY A 50 -15.01 -21.08 2.76
N GLY A 51 -14.55 -21.62 3.89
CA GLY A 51 -13.44 -22.59 3.92
C GLY A 51 -13.81 -24.07 3.86
N HIS A 52 -15.05 -24.46 3.57
CA HIS A 52 -15.47 -25.86 3.61
C HIS A 52 -15.32 -26.63 2.28
N CYS A 53 -14.86 -26.00 1.20
CA CYS A 53 -14.87 -26.62 -0.13
C CYS A 53 -13.51 -26.72 -0.87
N SER A 54 -12.37 -26.41 -0.25
CA SER A 54 -11.06 -26.62 -0.89
C SER A 54 -10.21 -27.62 -0.12
N MET A 55 -10.68 -28.88 -0.08
CA MET A 55 -9.78 -30.02 0.10
C MET A 55 -9.35 -30.46 -1.30
N ALA A 56 -8.14 -30.06 -1.72
CA ALA A 56 -7.48 -30.72 -2.85
C ALA A 56 -6.92 -32.05 -2.33
N LYS A 57 -7.28 -33.15 -3.01
CA LYS A 57 -6.83 -34.51 -2.73
C LYS A 57 -5.34 -34.69 -3.01
#